data_AF-R5U5P5-F1
#
_entry.id   AF-R5U5P5-F1
#
_cell.length_a   1.000
_cell.length_b   1.000
_cell.length_c   1.000
_cell.angle_alpha   90.00
_cell.angle_beta   90.00
_cell.angle_gamma   90.00
#
_symmetry.space_group_name_H-M   'P 1'
#
loop_
_entity.id
_entity.type
_entity.pdbx_description
1 polymer ?
#
loop_
_entity_poly.entity_id
_entity_poly.type
_entity_poly.pdbx_seq_one_letter_code
_entity_poly.pdbx_strand_id
1 'polypeptide(L)'
;MKCAKCGAEIRPGCVYCSNCGQEAQIVTEINILEDDLLRSMLDEESEKTKETVSAEDKCRKSSESSDTKQAERGRKQKKSREQKKKQLRMLIILLIVLAAACLTAGGILRYQRANSAAYQLKRAQEAFDQKNYTSALDYVNRALQLEDGSEDALLLQGQIYQMMKEDDQAETILLKVIDQNPDCTEAYESLLELYDENGSYEQILALKEKTTNPEILSLFDTYLVETPVIDVKSGTYKEFQEVKLSVKGKSLEIYYTLDGSIPTKKDTLYEDVVSIEKQGKTTLTAVAMDKNGRYSEPVSAQYDIELDAPDVPVVSPDGGRFTEASSVTVTVPKGVTVYYTWNDTAPSKKSSKYTGPIEIPEGNNILSLIAVDENGLSSEVLKCNYIYYPSNGI
;
A
#
# COMPACT_ATOMS: atom_id res chain seq x y z
N MET A 1 50.35 -14.55 8.44
CA MET A 1 49.30 -13.61 8.00
C MET A 1 47.95 -14.22 8.34
N LYS A 2 46.94 -13.44 8.78
CA LYS A 2 45.59 -13.97 9.05
C LYS A 2 44.66 -13.63 7.88
N CYS A 3 43.77 -14.56 7.52
CA CYS A 3 42.81 -14.35 6.44
C CYS A 3 41.80 -13.25 6.82
N ALA A 4 41.65 -12.24 5.96
CA ALA A 4 40.71 -11.13 6.19
C ALA A 4 39.23 -11.58 6.25
N LYS A 5 38.89 -12.73 5.63
CA LYS A 5 37.52 -13.24 5.57
C LYS A 5 37.15 -14.20 6.70
N CYS A 6 38.08 -15.08 7.13
CA CYS A 6 37.78 -16.12 8.13
C CYS A 6 38.68 -16.10 9.37
N GLY A 7 39.65 -15.18 9.45
CA GLY A 7 40.55 -15.04 10.61
C GLY A 7 41.60 -16.14 10.78
N ALA A 8 41.53 -17.24 10.00
CA ALA A 8 42.47 -18.35 10.08
C ALA A 8 43.90 -17.94 9.66
N GLU A 9 44.91 -18.55 10.28
CA GLU A 9 46.31 -18.30 9.96
C GLU A 9 46.70 -18.93 8.60
N ILE A 10 47.24 -18.10 7.72
CA ILE A 10 47.75 -18.49 6.40
C ILE A 10 49.23 -18.85 6.53
N ARG A 11 49.58 -20.06 6.07
CA ARG A 11 50.96 -20.55 6.06
C ARG A 11 51.85 -19.68 5.17
N PRO A 12 53.12 -19.42 5.56
CA PRO A 12 54.03 -18.62 4.75
C PRO A 12 54.22 -19.23 3.35
N GLY A 13 54.09 -18.42 2.29
CA GLY A 13 54.24 -18.85 0.90
C GLY A 13 52.96 -19.34 0.21
N CYS A 14 51.81 -19.38 0.90
CA CYS A 14 50.53 -19.71 0.27
C CYS A 14 49.80 -18.44 -0.19
N VAL A 15 49.40 -18.40 -1.46
CA VAL A 15 48.66 -17.28 -2.09
C VAL A 15 47.15 -17.32 -1.79
N TYR A 16 46.66 -18.43 -1.21
CA TYR A 16 45.23 -18.61 -0.87
C TYR A 16 45.06 -19.18 0.54
N CYS A 17 43.97 -18.82 1.21
CA CYS A 17 43.61 -19.39 2.51
C CYS A 17 43.08 -20.82 2.34
N SER A 18 43.73 -21.79 2.98
CA SER A 18 43.37 -23.21 2.90
C SER A 18 42.00 -23.56 3.48
N ASN A 19 41.37 -22.67 4.24
CA ASN A 19 40.08 -22.92 4.90
C ASN A 19 38.89 -22.33 4.13
N CYS A 20 39.03 -21.15 3.51
CA CYS A 20 37.92 -20.46 2.82
C CYS A 20 38.18 -20.14 1.35
N GLY A 21 39.36 -20.47 0.81
CA GLY A 21 39.72 -20.28 -0.59
C GLY A 21 40.04 -18.84 -1.01
N GLN A 22 39.93 -17.86 -0.10
CA GLN A 22 40.18 -16.45 -0.42
C GLN A 22 41.67 -16.17 -0.68
N GLU A 23 41.98 -15.38 -1.71
CA GLU A 23 43.35 -14.95 -2.01
C GLU A 23 43.95 -14.06 -0.92
N ALA A 24 45.22 -14.28 -0.61
CA ALA A 24 45.98 -13.49 0.33
C ALA A 24 46.57 -12.26 -0.40
N GLN A 25 46.08 -11.07 -0.07
CA GLN A 25 46.67 -9.83 -0.57
C GLN A 25 48.03 -9.61 0.09
N ILE A 26 49.10 -9.77 -0.70
CA ILE A 26 50.47 -9.43 -0.30
C ILE A 26 50.66 -7.95 -0.62
N VAL A 27 50.73 -7.10 0.41
CA VAL A 27 51.12 -5.70 0.24
C VAL A 27 52.64 -5.67 0.13
N THR A 28 53.15 -5.46 -1.07
CA THR A 28 54.57 -5.11 -1.27
C THR A 28 54.76 -3.67 -0.83
N GLU A 29 55.57 -3.45 0.21
CA GLU A 29 55.99 -2.10 0.62
C GLU A 29 56.76 -1.46 -0.55
N ILE A 30 56.21 -0.37 -1.10
CA ILE A 30 56.89 0.44 -2.11
C ILE A 30 57.92 1.31 -1.37
N ASN A 31 59.17 1.21 -1.82
CA ASN A 31 60.34 1.90 -1.29
C ASN A 31 60.28 3.39 -1.68
N ILE A 32 60.08 4.28 -0.71
CA ILE A 32 59.87 5.74 -0.87
C ILE A 32 61.20 6.48 -1.09
N LEU A 33 62.04 6.03 -2.02
CA LEU A 33 63.36 6.68 -2.26
C LEU A 33 63.82 6.74 -3.73
N GLU A 34 62.99 6.34 -4.70
CA GLU A 34 63.34 6.45 -6.13
C GLU A 34 62.65 7.62 -6.87
N ASP A 35 61.67 8.30 -6.27
CA ASP A 35 60.91 9.39 -6.93
C ASP A 35 61.61 10.77 -6.90
N ASP A 36 62.63 10.97 -6.07
CA ASP A 36 63.32 12.27 -5.96
C ASP A 36 64.47 12.45 -6.98
N LEU A 37 64.90 11.39 -7.69
CA LEU A 37 65.98 11.48 -8.69
C LEU A 37 65.47 11.84 -10.10
N LEU A 38 64.18 11.67 -10.37
CA LEU A 38 63.56 11.96 -11.67
C LEU A 38 63.08 13.40 -11.83
N ARG A 39 62.92 14.15 -10.73
CA ARG A 39 62.54 15.58 -10.77
C ARG A 39 63.71 16.52 -11.04
N SER A 40 64.93 16.17 -10.64
CA SER A 40 66.11 17.04 -10.85
C SER A 40 66.69 17.00 -12.26
N MET A 41 66.15 16.18 -13.18
CA MET A 41 66.62 16.09 -14.58
C MET A 41 65.72 16.84 -15.57
N LEU A 42 64.59 17.42 -15.15
CA LEU A 42 63.68 18.15 -16.04
C LEU A 42 63.71 19.67 -15.85
N ASP A 43 64.37 20.18 -14.81
CA ASP A 43 64.42 21.62 -14.50
C ASP A 43 65.71 22.33 -15.01
N GLU A 44 66.63 21.64 -15.72
CA GLU A 44 67.87 22.25 -16.25
C GLU A 44 67.86 22.64 -17.75
N GLU A 45 66.78 22.43 -18.51
CA GLU A 45 66.73 22.82 -19.94
C GLU A 45 65.70 23.90 -20.29
N SER A 46 65.13 24.59 -19.31
CA SER A 46 64.21 25.73 -19.55
C SER A 46 64.88 27.11 -19.63
N GLU A 47 66.20 27.22 -19.76
CA GLU A 47 66.87 28.53 -19.90
C GLU A 47 68.00 28.53 -20.93
N LYS A 48 67.63 28.61 -22.22
CA LYS A 48 68.46 29.26 -23.26
C LYS A 48 67.62 29.53 -24.50
N THR A 49 66.77 30.55 -24.45
CA THR A 49 66.26 31.19 -25.67
C THR A 49 65.75 32.59 -25.36
N LYS A 50 66.55 33.61 -25.71
CA LYS A 50 66.08 34.88 -26.30
C LYS A 50 67.27 35.71 -26.78
N GLU A 51 66.99 36.49 -27.83
CA GLU A 51 67.81 37.47 -28.58
C GLU A 51 68.59 36.89 -29.80
N THR A 52 68.54 37.41 -31.04
CA THR A 52 67.95 38.62 -31.65
C THR A 52 68.03 38.53 -33.20
N VAL A 53 66.93 38.90 -33.89
CA VAL A 53 66.75 39.83 -35.03
C VAL A 53 67.51 39.71 -36.39
N SER A 54 66.72 39.93 -37.47
CA SER A 54 67.01 40.37 -38.88
C SER A 54 67.40 39.30 -39.92
N ALA A 55 66.99 39.37 -41.20
CA ALA A 55 65.98 40.13 -41.94
C ALA A 55 65.80 39.45 -43.34
N GLU A 56 64.59 39.54 -43.87
CA GLU A 56 64.21 39.76 -45.29
C GLU A 56 64.61 38.77 -46.43
N ASP A 57 63.56 38.16 -46.99
CA ASP A 57 63.05 38.33 -48.38
C ASP A 57 63.50 37.41 -49.55
N LYS A 58 62.47 36.91 -50.25
CA LYS A 58 62.32 36.50 -51.68
C LYS A 58 62.83 35.17 -52.30
N CYS A 59 61.83 34.50 -52.91
CA CYS A 59 61.73 33.91 -54.26
C CYS A 59 62.44 32.59 -54.69
N ARG A 60 61.59 31.57 -54.91
CA ARG A 60 61.28 30.86 -56.20
C ARG A 60 62.41 30.16 -57.03
N LYS A 61 62.21 28.83 -57.17
CA LYS A 61 62.38 27.91 -58.34
C LYS A 61 63.78 27.39 -58.79
N SER A 62 63.67 26.18 -59.38
CA SER A 62 64.47 25.47 -60.43
C SER A 62 65.79 24.79 -60.04
N SER A 63 65.86 23.44 -60.21
CA SER A 63 66.60 22.67 -61.25
C SER A 63 68.11 22.57 -60.94
N GLU A 64 68.91 21.54 -61.20
CA GLU A 64 68.94 20.44 -62.17
C GLU A 64 70.12 19.50 -61.81
N SER A 65 70.08 18.25 -62.30
CA SER A 65 71.15 17.26 -62.63
C SER A 65 72.63 17.49 -62.22
N SER A 66 73.43 16.46 -61.86
CA SER A 66 73.90 15.41 -62.80
C SER A 66 74.91 14.44 -62.13
N ASP A 67 74.86 13.15 -62.53
CA ASP A 67 75.93 12.22 -62.94
C ASP A 67 77.25 12.08 -62.14
N THR A 68 77.92 10.92 -61.96
CA THR A 68 77.81 9.53 -62.44
C THR A 68 78.81 8.62 -61.69
N LYS A 69 78.48 7.30 -61.61
CA LYS A 69 79.34 6.07 -61.69
C LYS A 69 80.40 5.82 -60.58
N GLN A 70 80.69 4.61 -60.08
CA GLN A 70 80.49 3.18 -60.42
C GLN A 70 80.77 2.38 -59.10
N ALA A 71 79.95 1.43 -58.62
CA ALA A 71 79.96 -0.02 -58.93
C ALA A 71 81.39 -0.64 -58.87
N GLU A 72 81.77 -1.69 -58.12
CA GLU A 72 81.10 -2.89 -57.60
C GLU A 72 82.08 -3.64 -56.66
N ARG A 73 81.61 -4.16 -55.52
CA ARG A 73 82.11 -5.41 -54.88
C ARG A 73 81.03 -5.90 -53.92
N GLY A 74 80.13 -6.73 -54.43
CA GLY A 74 79.02 -7.32 -53.69
C GLY A 74 79.16 -8.82 -53.53
N ARG A 75 78.21 -9.37 -52.76
CA ARG A 75 77.77 -10.78 -52.72
C ARG A 75 78.56 -11.72 -51.79
N LYS A 76 78.35 -11.56 -50.47
CA LYS A 76 78.01 -12.70 -49.58
C LYS A 76 77.47 -12.31 -48.19
N GLN A 77 77.68 -11.07 -47.72
CA GLN A 77 77.07 -10.56 -46.46
C GLN A 77 75.73 -9.80 -46.60
N LYS A 78 75.31 -9.44 -47.82
CA LYS A 78 74.06 -8.67 -48.05
C LYS A 78 72.78 -9.52 -47.90
N LYS A 79 72.82 -10.82 -48.20
CA LYS A 79 71.63 -11.70 -48.17
C LYS A 79 71.12 -12.00 -46.75
N SER A 80 71.99 -12.18 -45.75
CA SER A 80 71.54 -12.46 -44.36
C SER A 80 71.04 -11.20 -43.62
N ARG A 81 71.59 -10.02 -43.95
CA ARG A 81 71.15 -8.72 -43.40
C ARG A 81 69.80 -8.29 -43.99
N GLU A 82 69.53 -8.57 -45.27
CA GLU A 82 68.20 -8.41 -45.87
C GLU A 82 67.20 -9.42 -45.32
N GLN A 83 67.58 -10.68 -45.09
CA GLN A 83 66.71 -11.67 -44.45
C GLN A 83 66.36 -11.29 -43.00
N LYS A 84 67.32 -10.85 -42.18
CA LYS A 84 67.06 -10.36 -40.82
C LYS A 84 66.21 -9.10 -40.82
N LYS A 85 66.41 -8.17 -41.77
CA LYS A 85 65.53 -6.99 -41.94
C LYS A 85 64.12 -7.38 -42.40
N LYS A 86 63.97 -8.40 -43.25
CA LYS A 86 62.66 -8.95 -43.66
C LYS A 86 61.96 -9.67 -42.49
N GLN A 87 62.69 -10.46 -41.70
CA GLN A 87 62.14 -11.10 -40.50
C GLN A 87 61.78 -10.07 -39.42
N LEU A 88 62.60 -9.04 -39.21
CA LEU A 88 62.29 -7.95 -38.28
C LEU A 88 61.07 -7.13 -38.74
N ARG A 89 60.95 -6.84 -40.05
CA ARG A 89 59.75 -6.20 -40.61
C ARG A 89 58.50 -7.08 -40.45
N MET A 90 58.61 -8.38 -40.68
CA MET A 90 57.51 -9.33 -40.43
C MET A 90 57.09 -9.37 -38.96
N LEU A 91 58.06 -9.31 -38.04
CA LEU A 91 57.81 -9.34 -36.59
C LEU A 91 57.18 -8.02 -36.11
N ILE A 92 57.62 -6.87 -36.64
CA ILE A 92 57.00 -5.56 -36.38
C ILE A 92 55.57 -5.52 -36.94
N ILE A 93 55.33 -6.03 -38.15
CA ILE A 93 53.97 -6.11 -38.72
C ILE A 93 53.08 -7.01 -37.86
N LEU A 94 53.59 -8.17 -37.41
CA LEU A 94 52.86 -9.07 -36.51
C LEU A 94 52.51 -8.39 -35.17
N LEU A 95 53.45 -7.64 -34.59
CA LEU A 95 53.21 -6.88 -33.35
C LEU A 95 52.18 -5.76 -33.54
N ILE A 96 52.19 -5.06 -34.67
CA ILE A 96 51.18 -4.04 -34.99
C ILE A 96 49.81 -4.68 -35.16
N VAL A 97 49.72 -5.84 -35.83
CA VAL A 97 48.46 -6.59 -35.99
C VAL A 97 47.95 -7.11 -34.64
N LEU A 98 48.83 -7.62 -33.78
CA LEU A 98 48.49 -8.02 -32.41
C LEU A 98 48.03 -6.83 -31.56
N ALA A 99 48.70 -5.69 -31.64
CA ALA A 99 48.29 -4.48 -30.94
C ALA A 99 46.92 -3.99 -31.43
N ALA A 100 46.67 -4.00 -32.74
CA ALA A 100 45.37 -3.67 -33.31
C ALA A 100 44.27 -4.68 -32.90
N ALA A 101 44.59 -5.96 -32.85
CA ALA A 101 43.69 -7.01 -32.36
C ALA A 101 43.36 -6.82 -30.86
N CYS A 102 44.34 -6.46 -30.03
CA CYS A 102 44.11 -6.14 -28.62
C CYS A 102 43.28 -4.86 -28.43
N LEU A 103 43.50 -3.82 -29.25
CA LEU A 103 42.71 -2.58 -29.19
C LEU A 103 41.25 -2.81 -29.63
N THR A 104 41.04 -3.60 -30.68
CA THR A 104 39.69 -3.96 -31.15
C THR A 104 39.00 -4.89 -30.16
N ALA A 105 39.66 -5.92 -29.64
CA ALA A 105 39.13 -6.79 -28.58
C ALA A 105 38.83 -6.02 -27.30
N GLY A 106 39.70 -5.08 -26.89
CA GLY A 106 39.47 -4.18 -25.78
C GLY A 106 38.29 -3.23 -26.01
N GLY A 107 38.12 -2.74 -27.23
CA GLY A 107 36.95 -1.97 -27.65
C GLY A 107 35.66 -2.79 -27.59
N ILE A 108 35.68 -4.03 -28.08
CA ILE A 108 34.54 -4.96 -28.05
C ILE A 108 34.16 -5.35 -26.62
N LEU A 109 35.14 -5.66 -25.77
CA LEU A 109 34.92 -5.96 -24.35
C LEU A 109 34.37 -4.75 -23.58
N ARG A 110 34.91 -3.55 -23.82
CA ARG A 110 34.37 -2.32 -23.24
C ARG A 110 32.96 -2.04 -23.72
N TYR A 111 32.67 -2.28 -25.00
CA TYR A 111 31.35 -2.11 -25.58
C TYR A 111 30.35 -3.11 -24.99
N GLN A 112 30.70 -4.40 -24.90
CA GLN A 112 29.86 -5.41 -24.26
C GLN A 112 29.62 -5.11 -22.78
N ARG A 113 30.63 -4.64 -22.05
CA ARG A 113 30.50 -4.30 -20.63
C ARG A 113 29.66 -3.04 -20.40
N ALA A 114 29.85 -2.01 -21.24
CA ALA A 114 29.04 -0.80 -21.23
C ALA A 114 27.60 -1.04 -21.72
N ASN A 115 27.38 -2.08 -22.52
CA ASN A 115 26.06 -2.48 -23.03
C ASN A 115 25.50 -3.70 -22.29
N SER A 116 25.90 -3.91 -21.03
CA SER A 116 25.29 -4.89 -20.14
C SER A 116 24.17 -4.23 -19.33
N ALA A 117 23.06 -4.95 -19.12
CA ALA A 117 21.93 -4.44 -18.35
C ALA A 117 22.34 -3.98 -16.94
N ALA A 118 23.14 -4.79 -16.24
CA ALA A 118 23.68 -4.46 -14.92
C ALA A 118 24.53 -3.16 -14.90
N TYR A 119 25.31 -2.88 -15.96
CA TYR A 119 26.06 -1.62 -16.04
C TYR A 119 25.11 -0.42 -16.26
N GLN A 120 24.11 -0.57 -17.12
CA GLN A 120 23.11 0.47 -17.37
C GLN A 120 22.30 0.76 -16.10
N LEU A 121 21.91 -0.27 -15.34
CA LEU A 121 21.24 -0.11 -14.05
C LEU A 121 22.11 0.61 -13.03
N LYS A 122 23.39 0.26 -12.94
CA LYS A 122 24.31 0.97 -12.06
C LYS A 122 24.41 2.47 -12.42
N ARG A 123 24.46 2.80 -13.71
CA ARG A 123 24.46 4.20 -14.18
C ARG A 123 23.16 4.91 -13.90
N ALA A 124 22.03 4.21 -14.03
CA ALA A 124 20.73 4.73 -13.67
C ALA A 124 20.68 5.10 -12.18
N GLN A 125 21.15 4.20 -11.29
CA GLN A 125 21.22 4.47 -9.85
C GLN A 125 22.12 5.68 -9.55
N GLU A 126 23.33 5.73 -10.13
CA GLU A 126 24.23 6.87 -9.97
C GLU A 126 23.59 8.20 -10.40
N ALA A 127 22.79 8.20 -11.47
CA ALA A 127 22.07 9.37 -11.95
C ALA A 127 20.85 9.71 -11.07
N PHE A 128 20.14 8.72 -10.56
CA PHE A 128 19.04 8.87 -9.61
C PHE A 128 19.52 9.51 -8.31
N ASP A 129 20.64 9.03 -7.75
CA ASP A 129 21.26 9.58 -6.55
C ASP A 129 21.69 11.05 -6.75
N GLN A 130 22.07 11.41 -7.99
CA GLN A 130 22.37 12.78 -8.40
C GLN A 130 21.11 13.64 -8.67
N LYS A 131 19.91 13.10 -8.45
CA LYS A 131 18.61 13.71 -8.75
C LYS A 131 18.42 14.06 -10.23
N ASN A 132 19.19 13.43 -11.11
CA ASN A 132 19.08 13.59 -12.56
C ASN A 132 18.15 12.52 -13.12
N TYR A 133 16.86 12.66 -12.84
CA TYR A 133 15.83 11.65 -13.12
C TYR A 133 15.65 11.37 -14.61
N THR A 134 15.81 12.38 -15.47
CA THR A 134 15.70 12.22 -16.93
C THR A 134 16.81 11.32 -17.49
N SER A 135 18.04 11.52 -17.02
CA SER A 135 19.17 10.67 -17.41
C SER A 135 19.05 9.29 -16.78
N ALA A 136 18.60 9.20 -15.53
CA ALA A 136 18.33 7.92 -14.88
C ALA A 136 17.32 7.08 -15.68
N LEU A 137 16.20 7.69 -16.09
CA LEU A 137 15.16 7.02 -16.87
C LEU A 137 15.68 6.51 -18.23
N ASP A 138 16.53 7.29 -18.91
CA ASP A 138 17.17 6.87 -20.17
C ASP A 138 18.09 5.65 -19.95
N TYR A 139 18.87 5.62 -18.87
CA TYR A 139 19.68 4.45 -18.52
C TYR A 139 18.84 3.23 -18.14
N VAL A 140 17.75 3.41 -17.38
CA VAL A 140 16.84 2.32 -17.03
C VAL A 140 16.14 1.75 -18.27
N ASN A 141 15.64 2.60 -19.15
CA ASN A 141 15.01 2.17 -20.41
C ASN A 141 15.99 1.38 -21.28
N ARG A 142 17.27 1.77 -21.34
CA ARG A 142 18.31 0.98 -22.00
C ARG A 142 18.56 -0.36 -21.31
N ALA A 143 18.53 -0.40 -19.98
CA ALA A 143 18.65 -1.66 -19.25
C ALA A 143 17.50 -2.62 -19.59
N LEU A 144 16.25 -2.12 -19.58
CA LEU A 144 15.04 -2.90 -19.93
C LEU A 144 15.01 -3.35 -21.39
N GLN A 145 15.62 -2.61 -22.31
CA GLN A 145 15.79 -3.06 -23.70
C GLN A 145 16.77 -4.22 -23.84
N LEU A 146 17.75 -4.33 -22.93
CA LEU A 146 18.74 -5.41 -22.93
C LEU A 146 18.24 -6.64 -22.18
N GLU A 147 17.54 -6.41 -21.07
CA GLU A 147 16.95 -7.43 -20.21
C GLU A 147 15.50 -7.03 -19.90
N ASP A 148 14.60 -7.56 -20.71
CA ASP A 148 13.17 -7.30 -20.55
C ASP A 148 12.66 -7.93 -19.25
N GLY A 149 11.88 -7.16 -18.49
CA GLY A 149 11.30 -7.60 -17.23
C GLY A 149 12.29 -7.75 -16.06
N SER A 150 13.46 -7.09 -16.10
CA SER A 150 14.32 -6.99 -14.91
C SER A 150 13.57 -6.32 -13.76
N GLU A 151 13.42 -7.03 -12.64
CA GLU A 151 12.76 -6.55 -11.42
C GLU A 151 13.41 -5.26 -10.89
N ASP A 152 14.73 -5.27 -10.65
CA ASP A 152 15.49 -4.11 -10.19
C ASP A 152 15.33 -2.89 -11.11
N ALA A 153 15.28 -3.13 -12.44
CA ALA A 153 15.11 -2.07 -13.42
C ALA A 153 13.72 -1.46 -13.38
N LEU A 154 12.68 -2.28 -13.26
CA LEU A 154 11.30 -1.82 -13.15
C LEU A 154 11.05 -1.11 -11.82
N LEU A 155 11.60 -1.62 -10.71
CA LEU A 155 11.50 -0.97 -9.40
C LEU A 155 12.12 0.44 -9.44
N LEU A 156 13.35 0.55 -9.95
CA LEU A 156 14.02 1.84 -10.10
C LEU A 156 13.28 2.77 -11.08
N GLN A 157 12.70 2.22 -12.15
CA GLN A 157 11.85 3.00 -13.06
C GLN A 157 10.64 3.59 -12.34
N GLY A 158 9.94 2.79 -11.54
CA GLY A 158 8.80 3.23 -10.73
C GLY A 158 9.20 4.37 -9.78
N GLN A 159 10.29 4.19 -9.02
CA GLN A 159 10.83 5.21 -8.12
C GLN A 159 11.23 6.50 -8.86
N ILE A 160 11.85 6.39 -10.04
CA ILE A 160 12.17 7.55 -10.88
C ILE A 160 10.89 8.32 -11.26
N TYR A 161 9.84 7.63 -11.68
CA TYR A 161 8.56 8.26 -12.01
C TYR A 161 7.92 8.96 -10.81
N GLN A 162 8.00 8.38 -9.61
CA GLN A 162 7.54 9.03 -8.37
C GLN A 162 8.30 10.34 -8.11
N MET A 163 9.62 10.32 -8.24
CA MET A 163 10.45 11.52 -8.06
C MET A 163 10.19 12.59 -9.13
N MET A 164 9.71 12.17 -10.31
CA MET A 164 9.27 13.06 -11.38
C MET A 164 7.82 13.54 -11.22
N LYS A 165 7.07 13.05 -10.22
CA LYS A 165 5.63 13.28 -10.02
C LYS A 165 4.76 12.82 -11.20
N GLU A 166 5.18 11.73 -11.84
CA GLU A 166 4.42 11.01 -12.86
C GLU A 166 3.72 9.80 -12.22
N ASP A 167 2.75 10.07 -11.35
CA ASP A 167 2.15 9.06 -10.46
C ASP A 167 1.49 7.90 -11.21
N ASP A 168 0.77 8.18 -12.31
CA ASP A 168 0.12 7.13 -13.13
C ASP A 168 1.14 6.14 -13.73
N GLN A 169 2.30 6.66 -14.19
CA GLN A 169 3.38 5.85 -14.74
C GLN A 169 4.05 5.03 -13.62
N ALA A 170 4.32 5.67 -12.49
CA ALA A 170 4.89 5.02 -11.32
C ALA A 170 4.01 3.86 -10.84
N GLU A 171 2.71 4.10 -10.66
CA GLU A 171 1.75 3.08 -10.23
C GLU A 171 1.74 1.90 -11.20
N THR A 172 1.63 2.17 -12.51
CA THR A 172 1.59 1.13 -13.54
C THR A 172 2.84 0.23 -13.49
N ILE A 173 4.02 0.83 -13.37
CA ILE A 173 5.27 0.08 -13.35
C ILE A 173 5.46 -0.68 -12.04
N LEU A 174 5.16 -0.08 -10.88
CA LEU A 174 5.28 -0.74 -9.58
C LEU A 174 4.29 -1.89 -9.42
N LEU A 175 3.05 -1.74 -9.91
CA LEU A 175 2.09 -2.84 -9.95
C LEU A 175 2.57 -3.98 -10.86
N LYS A 176 3.24 -3.66 -11.98
CA LYS A 176 3.87 -4.68 -12.84
C LYS A 176 4.98 -5.44 -12.09
N VAL A 177 5.77 -4.76 -11.24
CA VAL A 177 6.77 -5.42 -10.39
C VAL A 177 6.10 -6.41 -9.45
N ILE A 178 5.02 -6.01 -8.77
CA ILE A 178 4.27 -6.88 -7.85
C ILE A 178 3.63 -8.07 -8.59
N ASP A 179 3.09 -7.85 -9.78
CA ASP A 179 2.50 -8.92 -10.58
C ASP A 179 3.57 -9.94 -11.05
N GLN A 180 4.84 -9.54 -11.18
CA GLN A 180 5.97 -10.43 -11.48
C GLN A 180 6.53 -11.11 -10.22
N ASN A 181 6.68 -10.36 -9.14
CA ASN A 181 7.17 -10.80 -7.84
C ASN A 181 6.29 -10.24 -6.71
N PRO A 182 5.31 -11.04 -6.23
CA PRO A 182 4.41 -10.63 -5.15
C PRO A 182 5.07 -10.42 -3.79
N ASP A 183 6.32 -10.85 -3.62
CA ASP A 183 7.09 -10.71 -2.38
C ASP A 183 8.07 -9.53 -2.42
N CYS A 184 8.01 -8.66 -3.43
CA CYS A 184 8.84 -7.46 -3.54
C CYS A 184 8.37 -6.36 -2.57
N THR A 185 8.90 -6.35 -1.35
CA THR A 185 8.56 -5.39 -0.29
C THR A 185 8.72 -3.94 -0.73
N GLU A 186 9.80 -3.62 -1.45
CA GLU A 186 10.12 -2.26 -1.90
C GLU A 186 9.05 -1.68 -2.83
N ALA A 187 8.43 -2.51 -3.69
CA ALA A 187 7.34 -2.06 -4.56
C ALA A 187 6.09 -1.70 -3.76
N TYR A 188 5.78 -2.46 -2.71
CA TYR A 188 4.68 -2.14 -1.79
C TYR A 188 4.95 -0.85 -1.00
N GLU A 189 6.15 -0.67 -0.46
CA GLU A 189 6.53 0.56 0.25
C GLU A 189 6.38 1.79 -0.65
N SER A 190 6.89 1.73 -1.88
CA SER A 190 6.76 2.81 -2.85
C SER A 190 5.30 3.12 -3.20
N LEU A 191 4.46 2.12 -3.43
CA LEU A 191 3.03 2.35 -3.72
C LEU A 191 2.26 2.86 -2.51
N LEU A 192 2.57 2.38 -1.30
CA LEU A 192 1.94 2.86 -0.07
C LEU A 192 2.23 4.33 0.18
N GLU A 193 3.48 4.76 -0.02
CA GLU A 193 3.85 6.18 0.04
C GLU A 193 3.09 6.99 -1.02
N LEU A 194 3.05 6.52 -2.27
CA LEU A 194 2.33 7.18 -3.36
C LEU A 194 0.84 7.36 -3.03
N TYR A 195 0.17 6.29 -2.57
CA TYR A 195 -1.26 6.32 -2.27
C TYR A 195 -1.57 7.14 -1.02
N ASP A 196 -0.70 7.14 0.00
CA ASP A 196 -0.87 7.98 1.19
C ASP A 196 -0.71 9.47 0.85
N GLU A 197 0.30 9.84 0.05
CA GLU A 197 0.48 11.22 -0.44
C GLU A 197 -0.75 11.72 -1.22
N ASN A 198 -1.35 10.84 -2.02
CA ASN A 198 -2.52 11.16 -2.84
C ASN A 198 -3.86 11.01 -2.08
N GLY A 199 -3.86 10.53 -0.84
CA GLY A 199 -5.07 10.27 -0.06
C GLY A 199 -5.95 9.15 -0.63
N SER A 200 -5.37 8.26 -1.45
CA SER A 200 -6.03 7.17 -2.16
C SER A 200 -6.24 5.94 -1.27
N TYR A 201 -7.04 6.07 -0.22
CA TYR A 201 -7.29 5.01 0.75
C TYR A 201 -7.80 3.70 0.12
N GLU A 202 -8.69 3.79 -0.89
CA GLU A 202 -9.21 2.60 -1.59
C GLU A 202 -8.12 1.83 -2.33
N GLN A 203 -7.11 2.52 -2.90
CA GLN A 203 -5.99 1.86 -3.57
C GLN A 203 -5.09 1.12 -2.56
N ILE A 204 -4.92 1.66 -1.35
CA ILE A 204 -4.18 0.99 -0.26
C ILE A 204 -4.87 -0.33 0.14
N LEU A 205 -6.21 -0.31 0.24
CA LEU A 205 -6.99 -1.52 0.51
C LEU A 205 -6.86 -2.55 -0.61
N ALA A 206 -7.01 -2.13 -1.87
CA ALA A 206 -6.85 -3.00 -3.03
C ALA A 206 -5.43 -3.59 -3.12
N LEU A 207 -4.41 -2.80 -2.75
CA LEU A 207 -3.02 -3.26 -2.69
C LEU A 207 -2.83 -4.30 -1.58
N LYS A 208 -3.48 -4.14 -0.42
CA LYS A 208 -3.45 -5.11 0.68
C LYS A 208 -3.98 -6.49 0.26
N GLU A 209 -5.01 -6.53 -0.58
CA GLU A 209 -5.57 -7.78 -1.10
C GLU A 209 -4.64 -8.54 -2.05
N LYS A 210 -3.62 -7.87 -2.63
CA LYS A 210 -2.65 -8.50 -3.53
C LYS A 210 -1.60 -9.36 -2.81
N THR A 211 -1.50 -9.28 -1.49
CA THR A 211 -0.47 -10.00 -0.72
C THR A 211 -1.07 -10.84 0.42
N THR A 212 -0.40 -11.95 0.72
CA THR A 212 -0.65 -12.76 1.92
C THR A 212 0.58 -12.87 2.82
N ASN A 213 1.68 -12.20 2.43
CA ASN A 213 2.93 -12.23 3.15
C ASN A 213 2.81 -11.40 4.44
N PRO A 214 3.05 -11.98 5.63
CA PRO A 214 2.87 -11.29 6.90
C PRO A 214 3.81 -10.09 7.09
N GLU A 215 5.01 -10.10 6.49
CA GLU A 215 5.94 -8.98 6.57
C GLU A 215 5.39 -7.78 5.79
N ILE A 216 4.91 -8.00 4.56
CA ILE A 216 4.32 -6.95 3.72
C ILE A 216 2.99 -6.47 4.32
N LEU A 217 2.15 -7.37 4.86
CA LEU A 217 0.91 -7.01 5.53
C LEU A 217 1.12 -6.04 6.71
N SER A 218 2.24 -6.14 7.41
CA SER A 218 2.57 -5.25 8.52
C SER A 218 2.86 -3.80 8.10
N LEU A 219 3.23 -3.56 6.83
CA LEU A 219 3.43 -2.21 6.31
C LEU A 219 2.11 -1.40 6.33
N PHE A 220 1.00 -2.07 6.01
CA PHE A 220 -0.32 -1.44 5.92
C PHE A 220 -0.84 -0.92 7.26
N ASP A 221 -0.38 -1.46 8.40
CA ASP A 221 -0.81 -1.04 9.74
C ASP A 221 -0.45 0.43 10.04
N THR A 222 0.52 0.99 9.30
CA THR A 222 0.87 2.41 9.38
C THR A 222 -0.16 3.31 8.68
N TYR A 223 -0.84 2.76 7.66
CA TYR A 223 -1.70 3.51 6.73
C TYR A 223 -3.19 3.25 6.97
N LEU A 224 -3.55 2.06 7.45
CA LEU A 224 -4.91 1.62 7.68
C LEU A 224 -5.29 1.70 9.16
N VAL A 225 -6.56 2.01 9.42
CA VAL A 225 -7.12 2.01 10.77
C VAL A 225 -7.94 0.73 10.96
N GLU A 226 -7.70 0.05 12.08
CA GLU A 226 -8.44 -1.15 12.47
C GLU A 226 -9.94 -0.88 12.57
N THR A 227 -10.76 -1.83 12.10
CA THR A 227 -12.21 -1.68 12.07
C THR A 227 -12.82 -1.98 13.45
N PRO A 228 -13.92 -1.31 13.81
CA PRO A 228 -14.69 -1.67 15.00
C PRO A 228 -15.26 -3.10 14.90
N VAL A 229 -15.41 -3.73 16.04
CA VAL A 229 -16.09 -5.02 16.23
C VAL A 229 -17.42 -4.75 16.91
N ILE A 230 -18.49 -5.21 16.27
CA ILE A 230 -19.86 -5.21 16.80
C ILE A 230 -20.09 -6.55 17.50
N ASP A 231 -20.41 -6.53 18.80
CA ASP A 231 -20.56 -7.76 19.60
C ASP A 231 -21.84 -8.55 19.28
N VAL A 232 -22.96 -7.85 19.08
CA VAL A 232 -24.24 -8.43 18.66
C VAL A 232 -24.27 -8.56 17.14
N LYS A 233 -24.55 -9.77 16.66
CA LYS A 233 -24.64 -10.04 15.21
C LYS A 233 -25.93 -9.46 14.63
N SER A 234 -25.93 -9.21 13.32
CA SER A 234 -27.16 -8.86 12.61
C SER A 234 -28.21 -9.97 12.71
N GLY A 235 -29.49 -9.60 12.75
CA GLY A 235 -30.58 -10.56 12.86
C GLY A 235 -31.92 -9.97 13.29
N THR A 236 -32.90 -10.86 13.44
CA THR A 236 -34.24 -10.54 13.95
C THR A 236 -34.32 -10.88 15.43
N TYR A 237 -34.87 -9.96 16.23
CA TYR A 237 -34.93 -10.08 17.68
C TYR A 237 -36.33 -9.77 18.20
N LYS A 238 -36.74 -10.46 19.28
CA LYS A 238 -38.02 -10.26 19.97
C LYS A 238 -37.91 -9.37 21.21
N GLU A 239 -36.75 -8.77 21.40
CA GLU A 239 -36.41 -7.89 22.51
C GLU A 239 -35.47 -6.79 22.01
N PHE A 240 -35.37 -5.70 22.77
CA PHE A 240 -34.45 -4.61 22.47
C PHE A 240 -33.01 -5.03 22.71
N GLN A 241 -32.10 -4.52 21.89
CA GLN A 241 -30.70 -4.91 21.92
C GLN A 241 -29.81 -3.80 22.48
N GLU A 242 -28.84 -4.21 23.29
CA GLU A 242 -27.73 -3.37 23.76
C GLU A 242 -26.45 -3.86 23.09
N VAL A 243 -25.88 -3.02 22.22
CA VAL A 243 -24.77 -3.38 21.34
C VAL A 243 -23.50 -2.67 21.81
N LYS A 244 -22.43 -3.43 22.05
CA LYS A 244 -21.11 -2.91 22.41
C LYS A 244 -20.21 -2.89 21.19
N LEU A 245 -19.57 -1.75 21.01
CA LEU A 245 -18.51 -1.55 20.02
C LEU A 245 -17.16 -1.64 20.70
N SER A 246 -16.19 -2.24 20.03
CA SER A 246 -14.80 -2.29 20.48
C SER A 246 -13.85 -2.22 19.30
N VAL A 247 -12.67 -1.63 19.47
CA VAL A 247 -11.65 -1.58 18.41
C VAL A 247 -10.29 -1.90 19.02
N LYS A 248 -9.46 -2.66 18.28
CA LYS A 248 -8.08 -2.92 18.69
C LYS A 248 -7.21 -1.76 18.27
N GLY A 249 -6.43 -1.21 19.20
CA GLY A 249 -5.56 -0.07 18.93
C GLY A 249 -5.54 0.89 20.11
N LYS A 250 -4.53 1.76 20.14
CA LYS A 250 -4.45 2.84 21.14
C LYS A 250 -4.92 4.13 20.48
N SER A 251 -5.66 4.95 21.23
CA SER A 251 -6.09 6.29 20.80
C SER A 251 -6.96 6.29 19.53
N LEU A 252 -7.85 5.30 19.41
CA LEU A 252 -8.89 5.26 18.40
C LEU A 252 -10.23 5.68 19.01
N GLU A 253 -10.96 6.53 18.30
CA GLU A 253 -12.31 6.96 18.65
C GLU A 253 -13.30 6.24 17.71
N ILE A 254 -14.42 5.73 18.23
CA ILE A 254 -15.43 5.06 17.39
C ILE A 254 -16.61 6.01 17.19
N TYR A 255 -17.02 6.20 15.94
CA TYR A 255 -18.24 6.94 15.58
C TYR A 255 -19.26 6.00 14.95
N TYR A 256 -20.54 6.23 15.20
CA TYR A 256 -21.60 5.38 14.69
C TYR A 256 -22.87 6.12 14.29
N THR A 257 -23.69 5.46 13.47
CA THR A 257 -25.01 5.88 13.02
C THR A 257 -25.99 4.70 13.14
N LEU A 258 -27.29 4.99 13.23
CA LEU A 258 -28.36 3.97 13.36
C LEU A 258 -29.29 3.91 12.14
N ASP A 259 -29.04 4.74 11.13
CA ASP A 259 -29.79 4.80 9.87
C ASP A 259 -29.06 4.08 8.73
N GLY A 260 -27.86 3.56 8.98
CA GLY A 260 -27.01 2.87 8.02
C GLY A 260 -26.07 3.79 7.22
N SER A 261 -26.11 5.11 7.40
CA SER A 261 -25.17 6.03 6.76
C SER A 261 -23.73 5.82 7.25
N ILE A 262 -22.72 6.14 6.44
CA ILE A 262 -21.32 6.03 6.87
C ILE A 262 -21.03 7.16 7.88
N PRO A 263 -20.63 6.86 9.13
CA PRO A 263 -20.40 7.87 10.14
C PRO A 263 -19.17 8.72 9.83
N THR A 264 -19.23 9.96 10.30
CA THR A 264 -18.18 10.96 10.26
C THR A 264 -17.96 11.51 11.66
N LYS A 265 -16.92 12.34 11.85
CA LYS A 265 -16.65 13.04 13.12
C LYS A 265 -17.82 13.92 13.64
N LYS A 266 -18.81 14.23 12.81
CA LYS A 266 -20.01 14.99 13.22
C LYS A 266 -21.11 14.11 13.82
N ASP A 267 -21.01 12.81 13.62
CA ASP A 267 -21.98 11.84 14.09
C ASP A 267 -21.69 11.43 15.53
N THR A 268 -22.41 10.44 16.04
CA THR A 268 -22.38 10.09 17.47
C THR A 268 -21.07 9.40 17.83
N LEU A 269 -20.35 9.97 18.80
CA LEU A 269 -19.18 9.35 19.43
C LEU A 269 -19.64 8.21 20.35
N TYR A 270 -19.01 7.05 20.23
CA TYR A 270 -19.27 5.91 21.09
C TYR A 270 -18.56 6.09 22.44
N GLU A 271 -19.34 6.39 23.48
CA GLU A 271 -18.88 6.52 24.87
C GLU A 271 -19.39 5.38 25.77
N ASP A 272 -20.58 4.87 25.44
CA ASP A 272 -21.30 3.83 26.18
C ASP A 272 -22.06 2.91 25.20
N VAL A 273 -22.67 1.85 25.74
CA VAL A 273 -23.43 0.86 24.96
C VAL A 273 -24.49 1.50 24.04
N VAL A 274 -24.64 0.96 22.83
CA VAL A 274 -25.60 1.44 21.83
C VAL A 274 -26.94 0.73 22.00
N SER A 275 -28.00 1.48 22.33
CA SER A 275 -29.35 0.93 22.52
C SER A 275 -30.16 0.91 21.23
N ILE A 276 -30.63 -0.27 20.83
CA ILE A 276 -31.56 -0.51 19.72
C ILE A 276 -32.97 -0.75 20.30
N GLU A 277 -33.67 0.36 20.56
CA GLU A 277 -34.95 0.39 21.29
C GLU A 277 -36.19 0.63 20.39
N LYS A 278 -36.01 0.59 19.07
CA LYS A 278 -37.09 0.83 18.11
C LYS A 278 -37.52 -0.46 17.45
N GLN A 279 -38.84 -0.67 17.39
CA GLN A 279 -39.44 -1.73 16.59
C GLN A 279 -39.14 -1.52 15.09
N GLY A 280 -38.88 -2.62 14.39
CA GLY A 280 -38.53 -2.66 12.98
C GLY A 280 -37.03 -2.59 12.73
N LYS A 281 -36.67 -2.20 11.51
CA LYS A 281 -35.29 -2.26 11.01
C LYS A 281 -34.47 -1.05 11.44
N THR A 282 -33.35 -1.32 12.10
CA THR A 282 -32.30 -0.35 12.44
C THR A 282 -30.98 -0.86 11.87
N THR A 283 -30.21 0.01 11.22
CA THR A 283 -28.88 -0.37 10.67
C THR A 283 -27.83 0.40 11.42
N LEU A 284 -27.08 -0.30 12.28
CA LEU A 284 -25.91 0.26 12.95
C LEU A 284 -24.73 0.22 12.00
N THR A 285 -24.15 1.37 11.68
CA THR A 285 -22.86 1.46 10.98
C THR A 285 -21.86 2.16 11.90
N ALA A 286 -20.63 1.64 11.99
CA ALA A 286 -19.58 2.19 12.84
C ALA A 286 -18.24 2.29 12.09
N VAL A 287 -17.43 3.29 12.44
CA VAL A 287 -16.05 3.50 11.97
C VAL A 287 -15.16 3.86 13.15
N ALA A 288 -13.89 3.46 13.09
CA ALA A 288 -12.87 3.98 14.00
C ALA A 288 -12.12 5.13 13.33
N MET A 289 -11.71 6.13 14.12
CA MET A 289 -10.93 7.27 13.68
C MET A 289 -9.65 7.38 14.51
N ASP A 290 -8.51 7.58 13.87
CA ASP A 290 -7.25 7.84 14.55
C ASP A 290 -7.04 9.33 14.88
N LYS A 291 -6.01 9.63 15.67
CA LYS A 291 -5.63 11.01 16.04
C LYS A 291 -5.29 11.92 14.85
N ASN A 292 -4.93 11.35 13.71
CA ASN A 292 -4.59 12.06 12.48
C ASN A 292 -5.83 12.32 11.61
N GLY A 293 -7.01 11.81 12.03
CA GLY A 293 -8.28 11.98 11.34
C GLY A 293 -8.54 10.97 10.22
N ARG A 294 -7.78 9.86 10.16
CA ARG A 294 -8.02 8.76 9.21
C ARG A 294 -9.11 7.85 9.75
N TYR A 295 -9.96 7.34 8.87
CA TYR A 295 -11.06 6.44 9.21
C TYR A 295 -10.73 5.00 8.82
N SER A 296 -11.27 4.04 9.58
CA SER A 296 -11.32 2.63 9.19
C SER A 296 -12.34 2.41 8.07
N GLU A 297 -12.35 1.22 7.50
CA GLU A 297 -13.54 0.77 6.74
C GLU A 297 -14.78 0.75 7.64
N PRO A 298 -15.97 1.06 7.10
CA PRO A 298 -17.21 0.98 7.84
C PRO A 298 -17.60 -0.48 8.09
N VAL A 299 -18.01 -0.78 9.33
CA VAL A 299 -18.66 -2.04 9.69
C VAL A 299 -20.14 -1.78 9.91
N SER A 300 -21.01 -2.69 9.43
CA SER A 300 -22.46 -2.55 9.60
C SER A 300 -23.12 -3.82 10.14
N ALA A 301 -24.13 -3.64 10.98
CA ALA A 301 -25.04 -4.69 11.45
C ALA A 301 -26.49 -4.21 11.36
N GLN A 302 -27.36 -5.06 10.83
CA GLN A 302 -28.80 -4.81 10.73
C GLN A 302 -29.55 -5.54 11.84
N TYR A 303 -30.41 -4.81 12.56
CA TYR A 303 -31.27 -5.32 13.62
C TYR A 303 -32.72 -5.13 13.19
N ASP A 304 -33.49 -6.21 13.17
CA ASP A 304 -34.94 -6.18 12.95
C ASP A 304 -35.65 -6.55 14.24
N ILE A 305 -36.20 -5.57 14.95
CA ILE A 305 -36.87 -5.81 16.23
C ILE A 305 -38.36 -6.09 15.97
N GLU A 306 -38.77 -7.34 16.15
CA GLU A 306 -40.14 -7.85 16.00
C GLU A 306 -40.70 -8.26 17.36
N LEU A 307 -41.14 -7.27 18.14
CA LEU A 307 -41.80 -7.51 19.42
C LEU A 307 -43.18 -8.16 19.22
N ASP A 308 -43.52 -9.10 20.11
CA ASP A 308 -44.85 -9.74 20.13
C ASP A 308 -45.89 -8.79 20.72
N ALA A 309 -47.13 -8.83 20.20
CA ALA A 309 -48.23 -8.06 20.75
C ALA A 309 -48.62 -8.54 22.16
N PRO A 310 -49.09 -7.66 23.05
CA PRO A 310 -49.51 -8.06 24.39
C PRO A 310 -50.77 -8.94 24.36
N ASP A 311 -50.91 -9.75 25.40
CA ASP A 311 -52.11 -10.58 25.60
C ASP A 311 -53.39 -9.73 25.70
N VAL A 312 -54.50 -10.29 25.22
CA VAL A 312 -55.82 -9.67 25.34
C VAL A 312 -56.27 -9.62 26.82
N PRO A 313 -56.92 -8.53 27.27
CA PRO A 313 -57.48 -8.48 28.61
C PRO A 313 -58.62 -9.49 28.78
N VAL A 314 -58.89 -9.93 30.00
CA VAL A 314 -60.02 -10.82 30.29
C VAL A 314 -61.09 -10.05 31.05
N VAL A 315 -62.35 -10.17 30.65
CA VAL A 315 -63.49 -9.50 31.30
C VAL A 315 -64.35 -10.48 32.09
N SER A 316 -64.97 -10.01 33.16
CA SER A 316 -65.99 -10.75 33.89
C SER A 316 -67.08 -9.80 34.41
N PRO A 317 -68.37 -10.02 34.09
CA PRO A 317 -68.88 -11.03 33.16
C PRO A 317 -68.36 -10.82 31.72
N ASP A 318 -68.43 -11.83 30.85
CA ASP A 318 -67.95 -11.76 29.44
C ASP A 318 -69.03 -11.33 28.44
N GLY A 319 -70.21 -10.99 28.96
CA GLY A 319 -71.36 -10.49 28.22
C GLY A 319 -72.65 -10.99 28.85
N GLY A 320 -73.78 -10.68 28.21
CA GLY A 320 -75.08 -11.24 28.56
C GLY A 320 -76.15 -10.20 28.85
N ARG A 321 -77.28 -10.68 29.39
CA ARG A 321 -78.44 -9.86 29.71
C ARG A 321 -78.58 -9.66 31.22
N PHE A 322 -78.77 -8.41 31.62
CA PHE A 322 -78.87 -7.98 33.00
C PHE A 322 -80.20 -7.26 33.22
N THR A 323 -80.82 -7.49 34.37
CA THR A 323 -82.04 -6.80 34.82
C THR A 323 -81.79 -5.94 36.06
N GLU A 324 -80.62 -6.08 36.68
CA GLU A 324 -80.14 -5.31 37.83
C GLU A 324 -78.83 -4.60 37.46
N ALA A 325 -78.58 -3.44 38.10
CA ALA A 325 -77.35 -2.68 37.89
C ALA A 325 -76.13 -3.55 38.23
N SER A 326 -75.25 -3.72 37.25
CA SER A 326 -74.08 -4.61 37.31
C SER A 326 -72.85 -3.91 36.74
N SER A 327 -71.66 -4.40 37.09
CA SER A 327 -70.39 -3.86 36.62
C SER A 327 -69.53 -4.94 35.96
N VAL A 328 -68.68 -4.51 35.03
CA VAL A 328 -67.67 -5.34 34.35
C VAL A 328 -66.32 -5.10 35.03
N THR A 329 -65.71 -6.20 35.48
CA THR A 329 -64.32 -6.18 35.97
C THR A 329 -63.40 -6.68 34.87
N VAL A 330 -62.32 -5.95 34.62
CA VAL A 330 -61.27 -6.33 33.66
C VAL A 330 -60.04 -6.81 34.43
N THR A 331 -59.60 -8.02 34.12
CA THR A 331 -58.29 -8.55 34.53
C THR A 331 -57.24 -8.07 33.53
N VAL A 332 -56.39 -7.16 33.99
CA VAL A 332 -55.36 -6.52 33.18
C VAL A 332 -54.09 -7.40 33.15
N PRO A 333 -53.58 -7.78 31.97
CA PRO A 333 -52.28 -8.45 31.85
C PRO A 333 -51.14 -7.64 32.49
N LYS A 334 -50.02 -8.27 32.81
CA LYS A 334 -48.88 -7.54 33.41
C LYS A 334 -48.23 -6.60 32.39
N GLY A 335 -47.86 -5.39 32.82
CA GLY A 335 -47.09 -4.45 32.01
C GLY A 335 -47.88 -3.71 30.91
N VAL A 336 -49.22 -3.75 30.96
CA VAL A 336 -50.07 -3.11 29.94
C VAL A 336 -51.08 -2.15 30.56
N THR A 337 -51.51 -1.16 29.78
CA THR A 337 -52.65 -0.31 30.09
C THR A 337 -53.83 -0.70 29.21
N VAL A 338 -55.00 -0.94 29.81
CA VAL A 338 -56.22 -1.26 29.06
C VAL A 338 -57.04 -0.01 28.77
N TYR A 339 -57.49 0.12 27.53
CA TYR A 339 -58.38 1.18 27.05
C TYR A 339 -59.68 0.58 26.52
N TYR A 340 -60.80 1.27 26.71
CA TYR A 340 -62.11 0.75 26.35
C TYR A 340 -63.07 1.79 25.75
N THR A 341 -64.07 1.30 25.03
CA THR A 341 -65.20 2.04 24.46
C THR A 341 -66.48 1.19 24.57
N TRP A 342 -67.66 1.81 24.56
CA TRP A 342 -68.97 1.13 24.69
C TRP A 342 -69.81 1.09 23.41
N ASN A 343 -69.32 1.73 22.34
CA ASN A 343 -70.06 2.04 21.12
C ASN A 343 -69.55 1.26 19.89
N ASP A 344 -68.99 0.07 20.09
CA ASP A 344 -68.42 -0.79 19.03
C ASP A 344 -67.28 -0.14 18.21
N THR A 345 -66.79 1.04 18.63
CA THR A 345 -65.64 1.68 18.00
C THR A 345 -64.35 1.06 18.53
N ALA A 346 -63.38 0.85 17.64
CA ALA A 346 -62.07 0.36 18.03
C ALA A 346 -61.43 1.32 19.07
N PRO A 347 -61.10 0.85 20.28
CA PRO A 347 -60.42 1.68 21.26
C PRO A 347 -59.03 2.12 20.78
N SER A 348 -58.52 3.20 21.36
CA SER A 348 -57.14 3.67 21.13
C SER A 348 -56.58 4.23 22.43
N LYS A 349 -55.30 4.65 22.44
CA LYS A 349 -54.69 5.35 23.60
C LYS A 349 -55.43 6.65 24.01
N LYS A 350 -56.33 7.17 23.16
CA LYS A 350 -57.18 8.33 23.44
C LYS A 350 -58.53 7.97 24.07
N SER A 351 -58.89 6.69 24.10
CA SER A 351 -60.13 6.18 24.69
C SER A 351 -60.05 6.18 26.22
N SER A 352 -61.16 5.83 26.88
CA SER A 352 -61.21 5.75 28.34
C SER A 352 -60.24 4.69 28.86
N LYS A 353 -59.39 5.07 29.83
CA LYS A 353 -58.48 4.15 30.51
C LYS A 353 -59.23 3.37 31.59
N TYR A 354 -59.04 2.06 31.62
CA TYR A 354 -59.54 1.22 32.70
C TYR A 354 -58.74 1.47 33.99
N THR A 355 -59.43 1.88 35.06
CA THR A 355 -58.84 2.12 36.39
C THR A 355 -59.53 1.34 37.51
N GLY A 356 -60.64 0.67 37.21
CA GLY A 356 -61.46 -0.08 38.14
C GLY A 356 -62.75 -0.56 37.46
N PRO A 357 -63.63 -1.29 38.17
CA PRO A 357 -64.86 -1.84 37.61
C PRO A 357 -65.70 -0.80 36.86
N ILE A 358 -66.19 -1.16 35.68
CA ILE A 358 -66.97 -0.26 34.80
C ILE A 358 -68.45 -0.61 34.92
N GLU A 359 -69.32 0.35 35.20
CA GLU A 359 -70.77 0.13 35.22
C GLU A 359 -71.32 -0.16 33.82
N ILE A 360 -72.26 -1.10 33.72
CA ILE A 360 -72.91 -1.44 32.45
C ILE A 360 -73.97 -0.38 32.12
N PRO A 361 -73.85 0.37 31.00
CA PRO A 361 -74.85 1.34 30.60
C PRO A 361 -76.16 0.67 30.18
N GLU A 362 -77.28 1.38 30.38
CA GLU A 362 -78.60 0.92 29.95
C GLU A 362 -78.68 0.76 28.42
N GLY A 363 -79.40 -0.26 27.96
CA GLY A 363 -79.56 -0.60 26.56
C GLY A 363 -78.67 -1.76 26.11
N ASN A 364 -78.46 -1.84 24.78
CA ASN A 364 -77.59 -2.81 24.12
C ASN A 364 -76.25 -2.15 23.80
N ASN A 365 -75.21 -2.50 24.53
CA ASN A 365 -73.91 -1.82 24.47
C ASN A 365 -72.79 -2.84 24.24
N ILE A 366 -71.83 -2.50 23.36
CA ILE A 366 -70.69 -3.36 23.03
C ILE A 366 -69.45 -2.75 23.65
N LEU A 367 -68.95 -3.40 24.70
CA LEU A 367 -67.68 -3.07 25.31
C LEU A 367 -66.55 -3.59 24.40
N SER A 368 -65.77 -2.68 23.82
CA SER A 368 -64.54 -3.02 23.11
C SER A 368 -63.34 -2.65 23.99
N LEU A 369 -62.36 -3.55 24.11
CA LEU A 369 -61.13 -3.31 24.88
C LEU A 369 -59.89 -3.63 24.05
N ILE A 370 -58.81 -2.89 24.32
CA ILE A 370 -57.45 -3.23 23.91
C ILE A 370 -56.52 -3.12 25.12
N ALA A 371 -55.52 -4.00 25.18
CA ALA A 371 -54.35 -3.82 26.04
C ALA A 371 -53.23 -3.17 25.23
N VAL A 372 -52.53 -2.20 25.80
CA VAL A 372 -51.40 -1.52 25.16
C VAL A 372 -50.20 -1.55 26.07
N ASP A 373 -49.08 -2.07 25.59
CA ASP A 373 -47.83 -2.16 26.34
C ASP A 373 -47.08 -0.81 26.39
N GLU A 374 -45.95 -0.79 27.09
CA GLU A 374 -45.08 0.39 27.21
C GLU A 374 -44.44 0.79 25.87
N ASN A 375 -44.23 -0.18 24.98
CA ASN A 375 -43.67 0.01 23.64
C ASN A 375 -44.70 0.53 22.62
N GLY A 376 -45.98 0.52 22.99
CA GLY A 376 -47.11 1.00 22.20
C GLY A 376 -47.75 -0.06 21.29
N LEU A 377 -47.38 -1.33 21.42
CA LEU A 377 -48.06 -2.44 20.77
C LEU A 377 -49.41 -2.68 21.43
N SER A 378 -50.41 -2.95 20.60
CA SER A 378 -51.78 -3.21 21.04
C SER A 378 -52.12 -4.67 20.85
N SER A 379 -52.84 -5.24 21.82
CA SER A 379 -53.46 -6.55 21.68
C SER A 379 -54.52 -6.54 20.58
N GLU A 380 -55.03 -7.70 20.21
CA GLU A 380 -56.28 -7.79 19.47
C GLU A 380 -57.43 -7.12 20.24
N VAL A 381 -58.46 -6.67 19.51
CA VAL A 381 -59.63 -6.00 20.10
C VAL A 381 -60.57 -7.06 20.68
N LEU A 382 -60.72 -7.07 22.00
CA LEU A 382 -61.75 -7.86 22.67
C LEU A 382 -63.09 -7.14 22.57
N LYS A 383 -64.15 -7.85 22.18
CA LYS A 383 -65.52 -7.31 22.12
C LYS A 383 -66.48 -8.17 22.94
N CYS A 384 -67.24 -7.53 23.83
CA CYS A 384 -68.23 -8.18 24.68
C CYS A 384 -69.56 -7.42 24.61
N ASN A 385 -70.66 -8.15 24.44
CA ASN A 385 -71.99 -7.54 24.31
C ASN A 385 -72.78 -7.61 25.63
N TYR A 386 -73.30 -6.46 26.07
CA TYR A 386 -74.06 -6.32 27.31
C TYR A 386 -75.42 -5.69 27.03
N ILE A 387 -76.46 -6.36 27.52
CA ILE A 387 -77.83 -5.91 27.39
C ILE A 387 -78.38 -5.66 28.79
N TYR A 388 -78.53 -4.40 29.20
CA TYR A 388 -79.08 -4.04 30.50
C TYR A 388 -80.39 -3.27 30.33
N TYR A 389 -81.47 -3.81 30.89
CA TYR A 389 -82.74 -3.11 31.00
C TYR A 389 -83.26 -3.29 32.42
N PRO A 390 -83.38 -2.21 33.23
CA PRO A 390 -83.87 -2.33 34.58
C PRO A 390 -85.28 -2.92 34.56
N SER A 391 -85.51 -3.97 35.34
CA SER A 391 -86.88 -4.45 35.57
C SER A 391 -87.62 -3.36 36.34
N ASN A 392 -88.44 -2.56 35.66
CA ASN A 392 -89.39 -1.67 36.31
C ASN A 392 -90.26 -2.56 37.21
N GLY A 393 -90.05 -2.45 38.53
CA GLY A 393 -90.83 -3.19 39.52
C GLY A 393 -92.31 -2.99 39.24
N ILE A 394 -93.00 -4.08 38.95
CA ILE A 394 -94.47 -4.13 38.96
C ILE A 394 -94.92 -4.14 40.41
#